data_AF-A0A2I0D4H7-F1
#
_entry.id   AF-A0A2I0D4H7-F1
#
_cell.length_a   1.000
_cell.length_b   1.000
_cell.length_c   1.000
_cell.angle_alpha   90.00
_cell.angle_beta   90.00
_cell.angle_gamma   90.00
#
_symmetry.space_group_name_H-M   'P 1'
#
loop_
_entity.id
_entity.type
_entity.pdbx_description
1 polymer ?
#
loop_
_entity_poly.entity_id
_entity_poly.type
_entity_poly.pdbx_seq_one_letter_code
_entity_poly.pdbx_strand_id
1 'polypeptide(L)'
;MTSNRIICHVNKRDFVSCSNDDDKTTLSDNSLDRDDVVSNYSAIILKNYQDAQADAQASKTAINTFISKPTQAAFEVAKQAWLTARESYGPSEAYRFANGPIDSGDTEEIEGLLNSWPLD
;
A
#
# COMPACT_ATOMS: atom_id res chain seq x y z
N MET A 1 20.02 32.21 42.36
CA MET A 1 21.12 31.74 41.51
C MET A 1 20.53 30.69 40.57
N THR A 2 20.50 31.03 39.28
CA THR A 2 20.49 30.15 38.08
C THR A 2 20.00 28.70 38.28
N SER A 3 18.78 28.36 37.85
CA SER A 3 18.47 27.80 36.51
C SER A 3 19.12 26.44 36.26
N ASN A 4 18.30 25.38 36.20
CA ASN A 4 18.51 24.30 35.25
C ASN A 4 17.16 23.70 34.82
N ARG A 5 16.67 24.14 33.66
CA ARG A 5 15.63 23.44 32.90
C ARG A 5 16.23 22.13 32.42
N ILE A 6 15.60 21.00 32.75
CA ILE A 6 15.83 19.77 32.01
C ILE A 6 14.92 19.83 30.79
N ILE A 7 15.47 20.36 29.69
CA ILE A 7 14.89 20.22 28.36
C ILE A 7 15.34 18.85 27.86
N CYS A 8 14.43 17.88 27.78
CA CYS A 8 14.67 16.67 27.02
C CYS A 8 14.45 16.97 25.54
N HIS A 9 15.53 17.34 24.85
CA HIS A 9 15.62 17.23 23.40
C HIS A 9 15.69 15.74 23.04
N VAL A 10 14.71 15.23 22.29
CA VAL A 10 14.82 13.91 21.68
C VAL A 10 15.39 14.12 20.28
N ASN A 11 16.70 13.96 20.16
CA ASN A 11 17.37 13.81 18.89
C ASN A 11 17.74 12.33 18.70
N LYS A 12 17.38 11.83 17.52
CA LYS A 12 17.72 10.56 16.88
C LYS A 12 18.59 9.54 17.65
N ARG A 13 18.02 8.33 17.73
CA ARG A 13 18.65 7.03 18.00
C ARG A 13 19.06 6.82 19.44
N ASP A 14 18.16 6.26 20.24
CA ASP A 14 18.49 5.31 21.31
C ASP A 14 17.22 4.52 21.65
N PHE A 15 17.26 3.21 21.44
CA PHE A 15 16.23 2.30 21.93
C PHE A 15 16.47 2.08 23.42
N VAL A 16 15.65 2.69 24.27
CA VAL A 16 15.65 2.43 25.71
C VAL A 16 14.81 1.19 25.98
N SER A 17 15.46 0.13 26.46
CA SER A 17 14.81 -1.05 27.03
C SER A 17 14.18 -0.68 28.39
N CYS A 18 12.90 -0.95 28.57
CA CYS A 18 12.22 -0.68 29.83
C CYS A 18 12.75 -1.63 30.93
N SER A 19 13.41 -1.07 31.94
CA SER A 19 13.65 -1.72 33.22
C SER A 19 13.28 -0.76 34.33
N ASN A 20 12.07 -0.93 34.88
CA ASN A 20 11.73 -0.93 36.30
C ASN A 20 10.20 -0.95 36.46
N ASP A 21 9.72 -1.90 37.25
CA ASP A 21 8.32 -2.37 37.30
C ASP A 21 7.42 -1.53 38.24
N ASP A 22 7.91 -0.41 38.79
CA ASP A 22 7.23 0.30 39.91
C ASP A 22 6.94 1.79 39.69
N ASP A 23 7.20 2.35 38.50
CA ASP A 23 6.86 3.76 38.26
C ASP A 23 5.50 3.88 37.57
N LYS A 24 4.46 4.23 38.34
CA LYS A 24 3.18 4.72 37.80
C LYS A 24 3.35 6.11 37.19
N THR A 25 4.24 6.21 36.21
CA THR A 25 4.13 7.26 35.21
C THR A 25 2.84 6.96 34.47
N THR A 26 1.82 7.81 34.62
CA THR A 26 0.73 7.86 33.65
C THR A 26 1.35 8.30 32.33
N LEU A 27 1.91 7.33 31.61
CA LEU A 27 2.12 7.41 30.18
C LEU A 27 0.77 7.86 29.65
N SER A 28 0.73 9.02 28.99
CA SER A 28 -0.45 9.37 28.21
C SER A 28 -0.72 8.15 27.35
N ASP A 29 -1.79 7.45 27.67
CA ASP A 29 -2.25 6.32 26.89
C ASP A 29 -2.50 6.92 25.51
N ASN A 30 -1.51 6.80 24.62
CA ASN A 30 -1.70 6.94 23.19
C ASN A 30 -2.49 5.70 22.78
N SER A 31 -3.68 5.59 23.36
CA SER A 31 -4.68 4.60 23.10
C SER A 31 -5.04 4.82 21.65
N LEU A 32 -4.41 4.07 20.76
CA LEU A 32 -4.76 4.09 19.36
C LEU A 32 -6.21 3.63 19.31
N ASP A 33 -7.10 4.54 18.93
CA ASP A 33 -8.49 4.19 18.78
C ASP A 33 -8.63 3.16 17.65
N ARG A 34 -9.43 2.13 17.89
CA ARG A 34 -9.67 1.08 16.90
C ARG A 34 -10.27 1.67 15.63
N ASP A 35 -11.11 2.69 15.79
CA ASP A 35 -11.74 3.37 14.66
C ASP A 35 -10.72 4.15 13.82
N ASP A 36 -9.73 4.80 14.46
CA ASP A 36 -8.63 5.47 13.76
C ASP A 36 -7.77 4.48 12.97
N VAL A 37 -7.49 3.30 13.54
CA VAL A 37 -6.74 2.24 12.85
C VAL A 37 -7.49 1.73 11.63
N VAL A 38 -8.80 1.46 11.76
CA VAL A 38 -9.65 0.99 10.65
C VAL A 38 -9.75 2.04 9.56
N SER A 39 -9.96 3.30 9.95
CA SER A 39 -10.04 4.44 9.02
C SER A 39 -8.74 4.57 8.22
N ASN A 40 -7.59 4.61 8.89
CA ASN A 40 -6.29 4.71 8.23
C ASN A 40 -6.01 3.50 7.32
N TYR A 41 -6.34 2.29 7.77
CA TYR A 41 -6.20 1.08 6.96
C TYR A 41 -7.02 1.16 5.66
N SER A 42 -8.29 1.58 5.76
CA SER A 42 -9.16 1.74 4.58
C SER A 42 -8.65 2.82 3.61
N ALA A 43 -8.06 3.90 4.13
CA ALA A 43 -7.48 4.97 3.32
C ALA A 43 -6.26 4.49 2.53
N ILE A 44 -5.41 3.65 3.14
CA ILE A 44 -4.25 3.04 2.46
C ILE A 44 -4.72 2.13 1.32
N ILE A 45 -5.72 1.28 1.57
CA ILE A 45 -6.28 0.38 0.56
C ILE A 45 -6.83 1.18 -0.63
N LEU A 46 -7.65 2.19 -0.35
CA LEU A 46 -8.24 3.04 -1.39
C LEU A 46 -7.15 3.70 -2.24
N LYS A 47 -6.10 4.22 -1.61
CA LYS A 47 -4.98 4.84 -2.31
C LYS A 47 -4.24 3.83 -3.19
N ASN A 48 -3.97 2.62 -2.70
CA ASN A 48 -3.33 1.59 -3.49
C ASN A 48 -4.17 1.21 -4.72
N TYR A 49 -5.49 1.02 -4.58
CA TYR A 49 -6.36 0.73 -5.72
C TYR A 49 -6.42 1.87 -6.74
N GLN A 50 -6.40 3.13 -6.30
CA GLN A 50 -6.33 4.29 -7.20
C GLN A 50 -5.04 4.30 -8.02
N ASP A 51 -3.90 4.00 -7.39
CA ASP A 51 -2.60 3.96 -8.05
C ASP A 51 -2.55 2.79 -9.04
N ALA A 52 -2.98 1.59 -8.63
CA ALA A 52 -3.08 0.43 -9.51
C ALA A 52 -4.00 0.67 -10.72
N GLN A 53 -5.14 1.35 -10.51
CA GLN A 53 -6.05 1.70 -11.59
C GLN A 53 -5.42 2.67 -12.59
N ALA A 54 -4.73 3.71 -12.10
CA ALA A 54 -4.07 4.70 -12.94
C ALA A 54 -2.98 4.05 -13.82
N ASP A 55 -2.15 3.19 -13.23
CA ASP A 55 -1.10 2.49 -13.99
C ASP A 55 -1.67 1.46 -14.97
N ALA A 56 -2.77 0.77 -14.61
CA ALA A 56 -3.47 -0.13 -15.54
C ALA A 56 -4.02 0.62 -16.76
N GLN A 57 -4.56 1.83 -16.58
CA GLN A 57 -5.02 2.68 -17.67
C GLN A 57 -3.87 3.17 -18.56
N ALA A 58 -2.73 3.52 -17.95
CA ALA A 58 -1.52 3.86 -18.68
C ALA A 58 -0.99 2.66 -19.50
N SER A 59 -0.95 1.48 -18.89
CA SER A 59 -0.57 0.21 -19.55
C SER A 59 -1.48 -0.09 -20.75
N LYS A 60 -2.81 0.00 -20.58
CA LYS A 60 -3.78 -0.14 -21.68
C LYS A 60 -3.49 0.83 -22.83
N THR A 61 -3.16 2.08 -22.51
CA THR A 61 -2.85 3.10 -23.52
C THR A 61 -1.56 2.77 -24.29
N ALA A 62 -0.52 2.31 -23.59
CA ALA A 62 0.74 1.88 -24.20
C ALA A 62 0.55 0.66 -25.12
N ILE A 63 -0.23 -0.34 -24.66
CA ILE A 63 -0.59 -1.52 -25.46
C ILE A 63 -1.35 -1.11 -26.72
N ASN A 64 -2.37 -0.26 -26.60
CA ASN A 64 -3.12 0.24 -27.76
C ASN A 64 -2.22 0.98 -28.76
N THR A 65 -1.26 1.75 -28.26
CA THR A 65 -0.26 2.43 -29.10
C THR A 65 0.57 1.42 -29.86
N PHE A 66 1.08 0.38 -29.20
CA PHE A 66 1.84 -0.69 -29.83
C PHE A 66 1.01 -1.44 -30.89
N ILE A 67 -0.24 -1.80 -30.58
CA ILE A 67 -1.14 -2.47 -31.54
C ILE A 67 -1.35 -1.61 -32.79
N SER A 68 -1.55 -0.30 -32.62
CA SER A 68 -1.76 0.61 -33.76
C SER A 68 -0.50 0.83 -34.62
N LYS A 69 0.70 0.73 -34.01
CA LYS A 69 2.00 1.00 -34.63
C LYS A 69 3.05 0.03 -34.08
N PRO A 70 3.10 -1.21 -34.59
CA PRO A 70 3.94 -2.27 -34.02
C PRO A 70 5.40 -2.05 -34.38
N THR A 71 6.12 -1.34 -33.51
CA THR A 71 7.56 -1.08 -33.62
C THR A 71 8.26 -1.57 -32.36
N GLN A 72 9.57 -1.84 -32.45
CA GLN A 72 10.34 -2.25 -31.27
C GLN A 72 10.25 -1.22 -30.14
N ALA A 73 10.36 0.07 -30.48
CA ALA A 73 10.26 1.14 -29.48
C ALA A 73 8.89 1.15 -28.79
N ALA A 74 7.79 1.00 -29.54
CA ALA A 74 6.45 0.93 -28.95
C ALA A 74 6.25 -0.34 -28.09
N PHE A 75 6.87 -1.46 -28.47
CA PHE A 75 6.81 -2.69 -27.68
C PHE A 75 7.54 -2.54 -26.34
N GLU A 76 8.73 -1.90 -26.32
CA GLU A 76 9.45 -1.64 -25.07
C GLU A 76 8.67 -0.70 -24.14
N VAL A 77 7.99 0.32 -24.69
CA VAL A 77 7.11 1.19 -23.89
C VAL A 77 5.94 0.40 -23.29
N ALA A 78 5.32 -0.51 -24.05
CA ALA A 78 4.23 -1.35 -23.54
C ALA A 78 4.69 -2.30 -22.43
N LYS A 79 5.86 -2.94 -22.57
CA LYS A 79 6.45 -3.78 -21.52
C LYS A 79 6.71 -2.99 -20.24
N GLN A 80 7.31 -1.81 -20.37
CA GLN A 80 7.61 -0.98 -19.20
C GLN A 80 6.34 -0.54 -18.48
N ALA A 81 5.30 -0.16 -19.22
CA ALA A 81 4.02 0.21 -18.63
C ALA A 81 3.33 -0.98 -17.94
N TRP A 82 3.46 -2.19 -18.49
CA TRP A 82 2.98 -3.41 -17.84
C TRP A 82 3.71 -3.70 -16.52
N LEU A 83 5.04 -3.57 -16.50
CA LEU A 83 5.84 -3.74 -15.28
C LEU A 83 5.40 -2.74 -14.19
N THR A 84 5.25 -1.46 -14.55
CA THR A 84 4.77 -0.44 -13.60
C THR A 84 3.39 -0.77 -13.05
N ALA A 85 2.44 -1.19 -13.90
CA ALA A 85 1.12 -1.60 -13.45
C ALA A 85 1.15 -2.84 -12.55
N ARG A 86 2.05 -3.79 -12.80
CA ARG A 86 2.20 -4.98 -11.94
C ARG A 86 2.71 -4.62 -10.55
N GLU A 87 3.64 -3.66 -10.46
CA GLU A 87 4.22 -3.20 -9.19
C GLU A 87 3.18 -2.49 -8.32
N SER A 88 2.34 -1.62 -8.90
CA SER A 88 1.29 -0.96 -8.11
C SER A 88 0.12 -1.89 -7.75
N TYR A 89 -0.16 -2.91 -8.56
CA TYR A 89 -1.13 -3.96 -8.21
C TYR A 89 -0.65 -4.86 -7.06
N GLY A 90 0.63 -5.23 -6.99
CA GLY A 90 1.15 -6.22 -6.05
C GLY A 90 0.73 -6.04 -4.58
N PRO A 91 0.82 -4.83 -3.99
CA PRO A 91 0.37 -4.59 -2.62
C PRO A 91 -1.12 -4.87 -2.37
N SER A 92 -1.96 -4.82 -3.40
CA SER A 92 -3.39 -5.08 -3.26
C SER A 92 -3.69 -6.54 -2.91
N GLU A 93 -2.76 -7.45 -3.20
CA GLU A 93 -2.88 -8.87 -2.86
C GLU A 93 -2.95 -9.08 -1.32
N ALA A 94 -2.41 -8.15 -0.52
CA ALA A 94 -2.49 -8.18 0.94
C ALA A 94 -3.90 -7.89 1.50
N TYR A 95 -4.81 -7.42 0.67
CA TYR A 95 -6.19 -7.08 1.05
C TYR A 95 -7.21 -8.16 0.66
N ARG A 96 -6.73 -9.25 0.04
CA ARG A 96 -7.55 -10.41 -0.31
C ARG A 96 -7.98 -11.18 0.92
N PHE A 97 -9.07 -11.94 0.77
CA PHE A 97 -9.67 -12.77 1.81
C PHE A 97 -10.25 -11.97 2.99
N ALA A 98 -10.50 -10.67 2.76
CA ALA A 98 -11.15 -9.78 3.71
C ALA A 98 -12.65 -9.59 3.39
N ASN A 99 -13.19 -10.34 2.42
CA ASN A 99 -14.52 -10.13 1.83
C ASN A 99 -14.68 -8.70 1.28
N GLY A 100 -13.59 -8.16 0.72
CA GLY A 100 -13.55 -6.84 0.11
C GLY A 100 -13.98 -6.86 -1.36
N PRO A 101 -13.92 -5.72 -2.06
CA PRO A 101 -14.38 -5.60 -3.44
C PRO A 101 -13.72 -6.59 -4.42
N ILE A 102 -12.45 -6.94 -4.21
CA ILE A 102 -11.71 -7.88 -5.06
C ILE A 102 -12.14 -9.35 -4.86
N ASP A 103 -12.77 -9.65 -3.73
CA ASP A 103 -13.31 -10.97 -3.34
C ASP A 103 -14.85 -11.04 -3.52
N SER A 104 -15.44 -10.14 -4.31
CA SER A 104 -16.89 -10.09 -4.51
C SER A 104 -17.25 -10.10 -5.99
N GLY A 105 -17.71 -11.24 -6.51
CA GLY A 105 -18.15 -11.40 -7.91
C GLY A 105 -19.06 -12.62 -8.13
N ASP A 106 -20.07 -12.48 -9.01
CA ASP A 106 -21.16 -13.46 -9.20
C ASP A 106 -20.76 -14.71 -10.01
N THR A 107 -19.71 -14.64 -10.83
CA THR A 107 -19.32 -15.76 -11.72
C THR A 107 -17.86 -16.16 -11.59
N GLU A 108 -16.99 -15.25 -11.14
CA GLU A 108 -15.59 -15.49 -10.78
C GLU A 108 -15.20 -14.41 -9.75
N GLU A 109 -14.43 -14.77 -8.72
CA GLU A 109 -13.75 -13.78 -7.86
C GLU A 109 -12.96 -12.83 -8.76
N ILE A 110 -13.13 -11.50 -8.62
CA ILE A 110 -12.53 -10.50 -9.54
C ILE A 110 -11.02 -10.70 -9.72
N GLU A 111 -10.34 -11.20 -8.68
CA GLU A 111 -8.94 -11.62 -8.76
C GLU A 111 -8.64 -12.58 -9.92
N GLY A 112 -9.48 -13.60 -10.12
CA GLY A 112 -9.27 -14.64 -11.13
C GLY A 112 -9.17 -14.04 -12.53
N LEU A 113 -9.95 -13.00 -12.80
CA LEU A 113 -9.92 -12.29 -14.08
C LEU A 113 -8.66 -11.42 -14.27
N LEU A 114 -8.01 -11.03 -13.18
CA LEU A 114 -6.87 -10.09 -13.19
C LEU A 114 -5.51 -10.80 -13.19
N ASN A 115 -5.38 -11.86 -12.40
CA ASN A 115 -4.08 -12.44 -12.03
C ASN A 115 -4.10 -13.99 -12.03
N SER A 116 -4.85 -14.59 -12.96
CA SER A 116 -4.88 -16.04 -13.13
C SER A 116 -3.52 -16.62 -13.51
N TRP A 117 -3.15 -17.70 -12.82
CA TRP A 117 -2.01 -18.55 -13.14
C TRP A 117 -2.28 -20.00 -12.65
N PRO A 118 -1.94 -21.05 -13.42
CA PRO A 118 -1.32 -21.02 -14.75
C PRO A 118 -2.27 -20.52 -15.85
N LEU A 119 -1.71 -20.24 -17.02
CA LEU A 119 -2.47 -20.00 -18.25
C LEU A 119 -2.70 -21.35 -18.97
N ASP A 120 -3.84 -21.48 -19.65
CA ASP A 120 -4.15 -22.61 -20.56
C ASP A 120 -3.29 -22.56 -21.83
#